data_AF-A0A7V9Q0K6-F1
#
_entry.id   AF-A0A7V9Q0K6-F1
#
_cell.length_a   1.000
_cell.length_b   1.000
_cell.length_c   1.000
_cell.angle_alpha   90.00
_cell.angle_beta   90.00
_cell.angle_gamma   90.00
#
_symmetry.space_group_name_H-M   'P 1'
#
loop_
_entity.id
_entity.type
_entity.pdbx_description
1 polymer ?
#
loop_
_entity_poly.entity_id
_entity_poly.type
_entity_poly.pdbx_seq_one_letter_code
_entity_poly.pdbx_strand_id
1 'polypeptide(L)'
;MNDALTCLACGSTNPPGASFCAACGRKLSEAEAVAYTVSQPRLFGVLSPVAAFVLGCLLLLGAVVALVAASMVVGIVLLAATMATFVLFYGAAERDPSSSVARGAVTASARMRGWTSLTAGSTKAWTRTGRDLLRLRGELRALRDHREQAALGDAAYREDEAAVNSLRERMRELDAEIAAREQARTASLARARNRVADERLAARRTQVLSPVEIEHTRGTTDS
;
A
#
# COMPACT_ATOMS: atom_id res chain seq x y z
N MET A 1 -48.55 -5.69 55.81
CA MET A 1 -49.19 -4.53 55.14
C MET A 1 -48.56 -4.45 53.77
N ASN A 2 -49.33 -4.73 52.72
CA ASN A 2 -48.85 -4.74 51.34
C ASN A 2 -49.16 -3.36 50.73
N ASP A 3 -48.15 -2.53 50.54
CA ASP A 3 -48.34 -1.19 49.98
C ASP A 3 -48.64 -1.29 48.48
N ALA A 4 -49.88 -1.01 48.10
CA ALA A 4 -50.31 -0.99 46.73
C ALA A 4 -49.70 0.22 45.99
N LEU A 5 -49.23 0.02 44.76
CA LEU A 5 -48.56 1.05 43.97
C LEU A 5 -49.57 1.74 43.05
N THR A 6 -49.71 3.06 43.18
CA THR A 6 -50.59 3.86 42.32
C THR A 6 -49.83 4.34 41.09
N CYS A 7 -50.37 4.08 39.90
CA CYS A 7 -49.77 4.54 38.66
C CYS A 7 -49.90 6.07 38.51
N LEU A 8 -48.78 6.78 38.39
CA LEU A 8 -48.76 8.24 38.20
C LEU A 8 -49.34 8.70 36.84
N ALA A 9 -49.49 7.79 35.87
CA ALA A 9 -49.97 8.15 34.54
C ALA A 9 -51.48 7.95 34.33
N CYS A 10 -52.08 6.94 34.96
CA CYS A 10 -53.51 6.65 34.80
C CYS A 10 -54.28 6.51 36.12
N GLY A 11 -53.61 6.60 37.26
CA GLY A 11 -54.23 6.51 38.58
C GLY A 11 -54.62 5.10 39.04
N SER A 12 -54.41 4.06 38.22
CA SER A 12 -54.77 2.69 38.61
C SER A 12 -53.89 2.13 39.73
N THR A 13 -54.50 1.37 40.62
CA THR A 13 -53.82 0.68 41.72
C THR A 13 -53.29 -0.67 41.24
N ASN A 14 -52.00 -0.91 41.43
CA ASN A 14 -51.31 -2.12 40.99
C ASN A 14 -50.75 -2.88 42.20
N PRO A 15 -50.63 -4.23 42.10
CA PRO A 15 -50.07 -5.04 43.19
C PRO A 15 -48.62 -4.65 43.49
N PRO A 16 -48.15 -4.81 44.75
CA PRO A 16 -46.78 -4.51 45.13
C PRO A 16 -45.79 -5.31 44.29
N GLY A 17 -44.73 -4.66 43.78
CA GLY A 17 -43.70 -5.28 42.95
C GLY A 17 -44.02 -5.37 41.44
N ALA A 18 -45.16 -4.84 40.99
CA ALA A 18 -45.47 -4.78 39.56
C ALA A 18 -44.51 -3.82 38.82
N SER A 19 -43.74 -4.34 37.86
CA SER A 19 -42.83 -3.53 37.03
C SER A 19 -43.56 -2.61 36.06
N PHE A 20 -44.78 -3.00 35.64
CA PHE A 20 -45.62 -2.27 34.70
C PHE A 20 -47.07 -2.20 35.19
N CYS A 21 -47.78 -1.16 34.78
CA CYS A 21 -49.18 -0.94 35.08
C CYS A 21 -50.06 -1.88 34.25
N ALA A 22 -50.94 -2.64 34.91
CA ALA A 22 -51.85 -3.58 34.24
C ALA A 22 -52.94 -2.89 33.40
N ALA A 23 -53.25 -1.61 33.68
CA ALA A 23 -54.28 -0.87 32.97
C ALA A 23 -53.76 -0.11 31.73
N CYS A 24 -52.57 0.51 31.83
CA CYS A 24 -52.04 1.38 30.76
C CYS A 24 -50.67 0.96 30.22
N GLY A 25 -50.05 -0.09 30.77
CA GLY A 25 -48.76 -0.61 30.34
C GLY A 25 -47.53 0.22 30.73
N ARG A 26 -47.70 1.37 31.41
CA ARG A 26 -46.56 2.23 31.78
C ARG A 26 -45.74 1.60 32.91
N LYS A 27 -44.41 1.70 32.82
CA LYS A 27 -43.48 1.19 33.83
C LYS A 27 -43.67 1.93 35.17
N LEU A 28 -43.85 1.18 36.26
CA LEU A 28 -44.13 1.71 37.60
C LEU A 28 -42.88 1.86 38.46
N SER A 29 -41.84 1.07 38.18
CA SER A 29 -40.55 1.17 38.84
C SER A 29 -39.49 1.71 37.88
N GLU A 30 -38.83 2.77 38.33
CA GLU A 30 -37.51 3.15 37.83
C GLU A 30 -36.52 2.14 38.43
N ALA A 31 -36.53 0.93 37.85
CA ALA A 31 -35.69 -0.16 38.31
C ALA A 31 -34.25 0.33 38.34
N GLU A 32 -33.69 0.37 39.55
CA GLU A 32 -32.29 0.58 39.86
C GLU A 32 -31.44 -0.04 38.75
N ALA A 33 -30.71 0.82 38.02
CA ALA A 33 -29.99 0.43 36.83
C ALA A 33 -29.02 -0.69 37.20
N VAL A 34 -29.38 -1.94 36.86
CA VAL A 34 -28.51 -3.09 37.03
C VAL A 34 -27.25 -2.78 36.22
N ALA A 35 -26.17 -2.47 36.93
CA ALA A 35 -24.89 -2.15 36.34
C ALA A 35 -24.37 -3.40 35.61
N TYR A 36 -24.69 -3.51 34.32
CA TYR A 36 -24.11 -4.54 33.49
C TYR A 36 -22.64 -4.17 33.29
N THR A 37 -21.75 -4.93 33.91
CA THR A 37 -20.34 -4.89 33.55
C THR A 37 -20.23 -5.47 32.14
N VAL A 38 -20.08 -4.59 31.15
CA VAL A 38 -19.75 -5.00 29.79
C VAL A 38 -18.41 -5.75 29.87
N SER A 39 -18.45 -7.08 29.77
CA SER A 39 -17.24 -7.89 29.66
C SER A 39 -16.62 -7.56 28.31
N GLN A 40 -15.62 -6.68 28.29
CA GLN A 40 -14.82 -6.47 27.10
C GLN A 40 -14.21 -7.82 26.72
N PRO A 41 -14.45 -8.34 25.51
CA PRO A 41 -13.88 -9.59 25.07
C PRO A 41 -12.37 -9.43 25.02
N ARG A 42 -11.67 -9.88 26.06
CA ARG A 42 -10.22 -9.98 26.05
C ARG A 42 -9.87 -11.12 25.11
N LEU A 43 -9.60 -10.81 23.84
CA LEU A 43 -9.04 -11.76 22.88
C LEU A 43 -7.61 -12.10 23.32
N PHE A 44 -7.49 -13.08 24.21
CA PHE A 44 -6.21 -13.68 24.58
C PHE A 44 -5.67 -14.49 23.37
N GLY A 45 -4.55 -14.06 22.81
CA GLY A 45 -3.83 -14.79 21.76
C GLY A 45 -3.70 -14.07 20.42
N VAL A 46 -4.39 -12.96 20.20
CA VAL A 46 -4.19 -12.14 18.99
C VAL A 46 -3.09 -11.12 19.28
N LEU A 47 -2.05 -11.11 18.44
CA LEU A 47 -0.95 -10.15 18.50
C LEU A 47 -1.53 -8.73 18.60
N SER A 48 -1.12 -7.96 19.61
CA SER A 48 -1.54 -6.55 19.78
C SER A 48 -1.52 -5.82 18.43
N PRO A 49 -2.55 -5.06 18.05
CA PRO A 49 -2.58 -4.34 16.78
C PRO A 49 -1.32 -3.50 16.56
N VAL A 50 -0.78 -2.92 17.64
CA VAL A 50 0.47 -2.15 17.61
C VAL A 50 1.66 -3.06 17.27
N ALA A 51 1.75 -4.25 17.88
CA ALA A 51 2.81 -5.19 17.58
C ALA A 51 2.75 -5.72 16.15
N ALA A 52 1.54 -5.99 15.62
CA ALA A 52 1.36 -6.38 14.22
C ALA A 52 1.80 -5.28 13.25
N PHE A 53 1.47 -4.02 13.55
CA PHE A 53 1.89 -2.87 12.74
C PHE A 53 3.42 -2.70 12.74
N VAL A 54 4.04 -2.72 13.92
CA VAL A 54 5.49 -2.61 14.07
C VAL A 54 6.20 -3.75 13.33
N LEU A 55 5.71 -4.99 13.47
CA LEU A 55 6.24 -6.14 12.75
C LEU A 55 6.13 -5.95 11.22
N GLY A 56 4.99 -5.46 10.74
CA GLY A 56 4.80 -5.13 9.32
C GLY A 56 5.81 -4.10 8.82
N CYS A 57 6.05 -3.02 9.58
CA CYS A 57 7.07 -2.02 9.24
C CYS A 57 8.49 -2.59 9.20
N LEU A 58 8.84 -3.45 10.17
CA LEU A 58 10.15 -4.09 10.23
C LEU A 58 10.37 -5.06 9.05
N LEU A 59 9.35 -5.87 8.73
CA LEU A 59 9.39 -6.76 7.57
C LEU A 59 9.54 -5.98 6.26
N LEU A 60 8.84 -4.86 6.11
CA LEU A 60 8.97 -3.98 4.94
C LEU A 60 10.39 -3.44 4.80
N LEU A 61 10.96 -2.94 5.89
CA LEU A 61 12.33 -2.42 5.91
C LEU A 61 13.33 -3.52 5.53
N GLY A 62 13.19 -4.71 6.13
CA GLY A 62 13.99 -5.89 5.79
C GLY A 62 13.86 -6.28 4.32
N ALA A 63 12.65 -6.22 3.76
CA ALA A 63 12.41 -6.52 2.34
C ALA A 63 13.16 -5.55 1.42
N VAL A 64 13.13 -4.25 1.73
CA VAL A 64 13.85 -3.22 0.98
C VAL A 64 15.36 -3.47 1.03
N VAL A 65 15.91 -3.74 2.21
CA VAL A 65 17.34 -4.05 2.39
C VAL A 65 17.74 -5.31 1.60
N ALA A 66 16.95 -6.38 1.69
CA ALA A 66 17.20 -7.63 0.97
C ALA A 66 17.18 -7.44 -0.57
N LEU A 67 16.30 -6.56 -1.06
CA LEU A 67 16.21 -6.21 -2.48
C LEU A 67 17.45 -5.43 -2.94
N VAL A 68 17.95 -4.50 -2.12
CA VAL A 68 19.18 -3.74 -2.36
C VAL A 68 20.41 -4.67 -2.37
N ALA A 69 20.44 -5.66 -1.47
CA ALA A 69 21.49 -6.68 -1.38
C ALA A 69 21.44 -7.72 -2.52
N ALA A 70 20.61 -7.52 -3.56
CA ALA A 70 20.45 -8.40 -4.72
C ALA A 70 19.90 -9.81 -4.43
N SER A 71 19.36 -10.06 -3.23
CA SER A 71 18.70 -11.32 -2.88
C SER A 71 17.22 -11.31 -3.29
N MET A 72 16.95 -11.50 -4.59
CA MET A 72 15.58 -11.32 -5.14
C MET A 72 14.53 -12.21 -4.47
N VAL A 73 14.86 -13.48 -4.18
CA VAL A 73 13.92 -14.43 -3.57
C VAL A 73 13.53 -13.99 -2.15
N VAL A 74 14.52 -13.61 -1.34
CA VAL A 74 14.31 -13.16 0.04
C VAL A 74 13.47 -11.87 0.07
N GLY A 75 13.78 -10.92 -0.81
CA GLY A 75 13.02 -9.67 -0.91
C GLY A 75 11.55 -9.90 -1.28
N ILE A 76 11.25 -10.81 -2.22
CA ILE A 76 9.87 -11.14 -2.61
C ILE A 76 9.12 -11.80 -1.45
N VAL A 77 9.74 -12.76 -0.75
CA VAL A 77 9.13 -13.45 0.39
C VAL A 77 8.81 -12.47 1.52
N LEU A 78 9.73 -11.56 1.85
CA LEU A 78 9.51 -10.54 2.88
C LEU A 78 8.41 -9.53 2.51
N LEU A 79 8.30 -9.15 1.23
CA LEU A 79 7.19 -8.32 0.74
C LEU A 79 5.84 -9.03 0.89
N ALA A 80 5.75 -10.32 0.54
CA ALA A 80 4.54 -11.10 0.71
C ALA A 80 4.14 -11.21 2.19
N ALA A 81 5.11 -11.47 3.07
CA ALA A 81 4.89 -11.51 4.52
C ALA A 81 4.42 -10.16 5.07
N THR A 82 5.00 -9.06 4.59
CA THR A 82 4.57 -7.70 4.92
C THR A 82 3.10 -7.48 4.53
N MET A 83 2.73 -7.85 3.29
CA MET A 83 1.37 -7.69 2.80
C MET A 83 0.37 -8.50 3.62
N ALA A 84 0.69 -9.77 3.93
CA ALA A 84 -0.13 -10.61 4.79
C ALA A 84 -0.33 -10.00 6.19
N THR A 85 0.73 -9.46 6.78
CA THR A 85 0.69 -8.81 8.09
C THR A 85 -0.20 -7.56 8.07
N PHE A 86 -0.12 -6.76 7.01
CA PHE A 86 -1.00 -5.59 6.82
C PHE A 86 -2.47 -5.98 6.66
N VAL A 87 -2.78 -7.05 5.92
CA VAL A 87 -4.15 -7.57 5.79
C VAL A 87 -4.70 -8.00 7.14
N LEU A 88 -3.91 -8.74 7.92
CA LEU A 88 -4.28 -9.15 9.28
C LEU A 88 -4.50 -7.95 10.20
N PHE A 89 -3.62 -6.94 10.14
CA PHE A 89 -3.76 -5.70 10.89
C PHE A 89 -5.05 -4.96 10.52
N TYR A 90 -5.38 -4.86 9.23
CA TYR A 90 -6.59 -4.17 8.79
C TYR A 90 -7.86 -4.88 9.27
N GLY A 91 -7.90 -6.22 9.16
CA GLY A 91 -9.00 -7.02 9.67
C GLY A 91 -9.15 -6.97 11.20
N ALA A 92 -8.04 -6.80 11.93
CA ALA A 92 -8.07 -6.56 13.37
C ALA A 92 -8.56 -5.15 13.73
N ALA A 93 -8.10 -4.14 12.99
CA ALA A 93 -8.49 -2.74 13.18
C ALA A 93 -9.98 -2.50 12.89
N GLU A 94 -10.55 -3.21 11.92
CA GLU A 94 -11.97 -3.11 11.58
C GLU A 94 -12.87 -3.72 12.66
N ARG A 95 -12.37 -4.70 13.43
CA ARG A 95 -13.12 -5.35 14.53
C ARG A 95 -13.13 -4.55 15.83
N ASP A 96 -12.13 -3.70 16.08
CA ASP A 96 -12.08 -2.86 17.28
C ASP A 96 -11.55 -1.43 16.97
N PRO A 97 -12.45 -0.50 16.58
CA PRO A 97 -12.08 0.86 16.23
C PRO A 97 -11.71 1.74 17.44
N SER A 98 -11.75 1.21 18.67
CA SER A 98 -11.51 2.02 19.88
C SER A 98 -10.06 2.50 20.02
N SER A 99 -9.10 1.78 19.43
CA SER A 99 -7.67 2.14 19.52
C SER A 99 -7.33 3.41 18.71
N SER A 100 -6.56 4.32 19.32
CA SER A 100 -6.12 5.58 18.70
C SER A 100 -5.25 5.34 17.45
N VAL A 101 -4.46 4.27 17.46
CA VAL A 101 -3.59 3.87 16.34
C VAL A 101 -4.42 3.35 15.16
N ALA A 102 -5.53 2.64 15.39
CA ALA A 102 -6.42 2.20 14.30
C ALA A 102 -7.05 3.40 13.57
N ARG A 103 -7.48 4.43 14.30
CA ARG A 103 -8.00 5.67 13.68
C ARG A 103 -6.95 6.41 12.85
N GLY A 104 -5.71 6.48 13.33
CA GLY A 104 -4.59 7.05 12.56
C GLY A 104 -4.28 6.25 11.29
N ALA A 105 -4.26 4.92 11.39
CA ALA A 105 -3.99 4.05 10.24
C ALA A 105 -5.13 4.08 9.21
N VAL A 106 -6.39 4.09 9.65
CA VAL A 106 -7.57 4.14 8.76
C VAL A 106 -7.61 5.47 8.01
N THR A 107 -7.36 6.60 8.67
CA THR A 107 -7.33 7.92 8.02
C THR A 107 -6.17 8.05 7.02
N ALA A 108 -4.98 7.55 7.36
CA ALA A 108 -3.87 7.47 6.43
C ALA A 108 -4.20 6.58 5.21
N SER A 109 -4.86 5.43 5.44
CA SER A 109 -5.25 4.50 4.38
C SER A 109 -6.34 5.07 3.46
N ALA A 110 -7.30 5.84 3.99
CA ALA A 110 -8.32 6.51 3.20
C ALA A 110 -7.71 7.55 2.25
N ARG A 111 -6.67 8.27 2.70
CA ARG A 111 -5.89 9.19 1.87
C ARG A 111 -5.10 8.45 0.79
N MET A 112 -4.68 7.22 1.07
CA MET A 112 -3.97 6.35 0.13
C MET A 112 -4.90 5.67 -0.89
N ARG A 113 -6.17 5.37 -0.55
CA ARG A 113 -7.14 4.78 -1.50
C ARG A 113 -7.40 5.71 -2.69
N GLY A 114 -7.35 7.02 -2.51
CA GLY A 114 -7.39 7.99 -3.62
C GLY A 114 -6.25 7.85 -4.63
N TRP A 115 -5.13 7.23 -4.26
CA TRP A 115 -4.00 6.97 -5.16
C TRP A 115 -4.08 5.61 -5.86
N THR A 116 -4.89 4.67 -5.36
CA THR A 116 -4.97 3.31 -5.91
C THR A 116 -5.60 3.26 -7.32
N SER A 117 -6.48 4.20 -7.66
CA SER A 117 -7.04 4.35 -9.01
C SER A 117 -6.02 4.85 -10.04
N LEU A 118 -4.95 5.52 -9.61
CA LEU A 118 -3.86 5.99 -10.46
C LEU A 118 -2.75 4.94 -10.67
N THR A 119 -2.69 3.89 -9.84
CA THR A 119 -1.66 2.84 -9.91
C THR A 119 -2.14 1.55 -10.61
N ALA A 120 -3.44 1.28 -10.66
CA ALA A 120 -3.96 0.03 -11.23
C ALA A 120 -3.66 -0.14 -12.73
N GLY A 121 -3.62 0.96 -13.51
CA GLY A 121 -3.29 0.91 -14.94
C GLY A 121 -1.79 0.77 -15.23
N SER A 122 -0.92 1.34 -14.39
CA SER A 122 0.52 1.48 -14.65
C SER A 122 1.36 0.30 -14.14
N THR A 123 0.84 -0.49 -13.20
CA THR A 123 1.56 -1.63 -12.59
C THR A 123 1.81 -2.79 -13.58
N LYS A 124 0.85 -3.07 -14.47
CA LYS A 124 0.98 -4.16 -15.46
C LYS A 124 1.95 -3.83 -16.60
N ALA A 125 2.08 -2.54 -16.95
CA ALA A 125 3.07 -2.09 -17.93
C ALA A 125 4.49 -2.11 -17.34
N TRP A 126 4.65 -1.67 -16.09
CA TRP A 126 5.96 -1.56 -15.44
C TRP A 126 6.58 -2.90 -15.02
N THR A 127 5.76 -3.91 -14.69
CA THR A 127 6.27 -5.23 -14.29
C THR A 127 6.99 -5.97 -15.42
N ARG A 128 6.60 -5.74 -16.68
CA ARG A 128 7.29 -6.31 -17.85
C ARG A 128 8.62 -5.62 -18.12
N THR A 129 8.62 -4.29 -18.17
CA THR A 129 9.83 -3.48 -18.37
C THR A 129 10.84 -3.65 -17.23
N GLY A 130 10.37 -3.83 -15.99
CA GLY A 130 11.23 -4.08 -14.84
C GLY A 130 11.98 -5.42 -14.93
N ARG A 131 11.33 -6.49 -15.42
CA ARG A 131 12.01 -7.78 -15.65
C ARG A 131 13.07 -7.68 -16.72
N ASP A 132 12.78 -6.99 -17.82
CA ASP A 132 13.74 -6.83 -18.92
C ASP A 132 14.96 -6.01 -18.48
N LEU A 133 14.76 -4.96 -17.66
CA LEU A 133 15.84 -4.16 -17.08
C LEU A 133 16.72 -4.96 -16.12
N LEU A 134 16.13 -5.85 -15.32
CA LEU A 134 16.88 -6.71 -14.40
C LEU A 134 17.69 -7.77 -15.16
N ARG A 135 17.11 -8.35 -16.22
CA ARG A 135 17.83 -9.28 -17.10
C ARG A 135 19.03 -8.61 -17.77
N LEU A 136 18.84 -7.41 -18.34
CA LEU A 136 19.92 -6.63 -18.95
C LEU A 136 21.02 -6.26 -17.94
N ARG A 137 20.68 -5.98 -16.68
CA ARG A 137 21.67 -5.74 -15.63
C ARG A 137 22.50 -6.96 -15.29
N GLY A 138 21.89 -8.16 -15.29
CA GLY A 138 22.61 -9.42 -15.09
C GLY A 138 23.60 -9.69 -16.23
N GLU A 139 23.14 -9.52 -17.47
CA GLU A 139 23.96 -9.70 -18.68
C GLU A 139 25.15 -8.72 -18.71
N LEU A 140 24.93 -7.44 -18.37
CA LEU A 140 26.00 -6.43 -18.28
C LEU A 140 27.01 -6.69 -17.15
N ARG A 141 26.59 -7.28 -16.03
CA ARG A 141 27.52 -7.66 -14.95
C ARG A 141 28.37 -8.86 -15.34
N ALA A 142 27.77 -9.87 -15.98
CA ALA A 142 28.51 -11.04 -16.47
C ALA A 142 29.58 -10.64 -17.50
N LEU A 143 29.28 -9.64 -18.35
CA LEU A 143 30.23 -9.08 -19.31
C LEU A 143 31.34 -8.25 -18.66
N ARG A 144 31.07 -7.62 -17.51
CA ARG A 144 32.04 -6.77 -16.79
C ARG A 144 32.94 -7.52 -15.82
N ASP A 145 32.70 -8.80 -15.58
CA ASP A 145 33.45 -9.59 -14.57
C ASP A 145 34.85 -9.97 -15.10
N HIS A 146 35.71 -8.94 -15.16
CA HIS A 146 37.16 -8.84 -14.95
C HIS A 146 38.18 -9.86 -15.51
N ARG A 147 37.79 -10.89 -16.27
CA ARG A 147 38.78 -11.83 -16.83
C ARG A 147 39.58 -11.28 -18.01
N GLU A 148 38.99 -10.41 -18.83
CA GLU A 148 39.68 -9.91 -20.04
C GLU A 148 40.67 -8.76 -19.75
N GLN A 149 40.41 -7.91 -18.76
CA GLN A 149 41.37 -6.86 -18.37
C GLN A 149 42.65 -7.43 -17.75
N ALA A 150 42.53 -8.50 -16.96
CA ALA A 150 43.70 -9.19 -16.42
C ALA A 150 44.50 -9.88 -17.54
N ALA A 151 43.83 -10.48 -18.52
CA ALA A 151 44.48 -11.09 -19.69
C ALA A 151 45.18 -10.05 -20.57
N LEU A 152 44.60 -8.85 -20.73
CA LEU A 152 45.23 -7.76 -21.47
C LEU A 152 46.49 -7.25 -20.75
N GLY A 153 46.44 -7.12 -19.42
CA GLY A 153 47.60 -6.75 -18.61
C GLY A 153 48.72 -7.78 -18.69
N ASP A 154 48.39 -9.07 -18.64
CA ASP A 154 49.35 -10.17 -18.78
C ASP A 154 49.98 -10.21 -20.18
N ALA A 155 49.19 -10.03 -21.24
CA ALA A 155 49.69 -9.97 -22.61
C ALA A 155 50.60 -8.74 -22.84
N ALA A 156 50.25 -7.59 -22.28
CA ALA A 156 51.06 -6.38 -22.36
C ALA A 156 52.38 -6.52 -21.57
N TYR A 157 52.35 -7.18 -20.41
CA TYR A 157 53.55 -7.46 -19.62
C TYR A 157 54.51 -8.42 -20.33
N ARG A 158 53.98 -9.38 -21.08
CA ARG A 158 54.76 -10.32 -21.90
C ARG A 158 55.23 -9.73 -23.24
N GLU A 159 54.93 -8.45 -23.51
CA GLU A 159 55.23 -7.75 -24.77
C GLU A 159 54.70 -8.46 -26.03
N ASP A 160 53.63 -9.25 -25.88
CA ASP A 160 52.98 -9.96 -26.98
C ASP A 160 52.01 -9.02 -27.70
N GLU A 161 52.52 -8.24 -28.66
CA GLU A 161 51.72 -7.27 -29.41
C GLU A 161 50.54 -7.90 -30.15
N ALA A 162 50.69 -9.14 -30.64
CA ALA A 162 49.62 -9.84 -31.34
C ALA A 162 48.48 -10.18 -30.37
N ALA A 163 48.79 -10.70 -29.19
CA ALA A 163 47.80 -10.97 -28.15
C ALA A 163 47.12 -9.68 -27.67
N VAL A 164 47.88 -8.61 -27.43
CA VAL A 164 47.33 -7.30 -27.03
C VAL A 164 46.36 -6.74 -28.07
N ASN A 165 46.73 -6.80 -29.35
CA ASN A 165 45.87 -6.30 -30.42
C ASN A 165 44.58 -7.12 -30.55
N SER A 166 44.66 -8.45 -30.44
CA SER A 166 43.47 -9.32 -30.48
C SER A 166 42.51 -9.05 -29.31
N LEU A 167 43.04 -8.86 -28.10
CA LEU A 167 42.25 -8.57 -26.90
C LEU A 167 41.63 -7.16 -26.96
N ARG A 168 42.36 -6.16 -27.46
CA ARG A 168 41.81 -4.82 -27.69
C ARG A 168 40.66 -4.85 -28.68
N GLU A 169 40.77 -5.61 -29.75
CA GLU A 169 39.69 -5.71 -30.74
C GLU A 169 38.44 -6.37 -30.14
N ARG A 170 38.63 -7.45 -29.37
CA ARG A 170 37.55 -8.11 -28.65
C ARG A 170 36.87 -7.20 -27.62
N MET A 171 37.65 -6.40 -26.89
CA MET A 171 37.10 -5.38 -25.99
C MET A 171 36.30 -4.32 -26.74
N ARG A 172 36.77 -3.84 -27.91
CA ARG A 172 36.00 -2.88 -28.73
C ARG A 172 34.70 -3.48 -29.24
N GLU A 173 34.69 -4.73 -29.65
CA GLU A 173 33.49 -5.45 -30.08
C GLU A 173 32.47 -5.55 -28.94
N LEU A 174 32.93 -5.92 -27.75
CA LEU A 174 32.09 -5.96 -26.54
C LEU A 174 31.54 -4.58 -26.16
N ASP A 175 32.38 -3.55 -26.18
CA ASP A 175 31.97 -2.17 -25.88
C ASP A 175 30.93 -1.67 -26.90
N ALA A 176 31.10 -1.99 -28.19
CA ALA A 176 30.13 -1.68 -29.23
C ALA A 176 28.78 -2.38 -28.99
N GLU A 177 28.80 -3.65 -28.59
CA GLU A 177 27.57 -4.39 -28.30
C GLU A 177 26.87 -3.85 -27.03
N ILE A 178 27.63 -3.47 -26.00
CA ILE A 178 27.10 -2.81 -24.79
C ILE A 178 26.44 -1.48 -25.17
N ALA A 179 27.10 -0.65 -25.96
CA ALA A 179 26.57 0.63 -26.41
C ALA A 179 25.27 0.46 -27.21
N ALA A 180 25.23 -0.51 -28.12
CA ALA A 180 24.03 -0.82 -28.91
C ALA A 180 22.85 -1.25 -28.01
N ARG A 181 23.10 -2.11 -27.01
CA ARG A 181 22.06 -2.55 -26.05
C ARG A 181 21.57 -1.40 -25.16
N GLU A 182 22.46 -0.52 -24.71
CA GLU A 182 22.07 0.67 -23.92
C GLU A 182 21.24 1.67 -24.74
N GLN A 183 21.58 1.85 -26.02
CA GLN A 183 20.79 2.69 -26.92
C GLN A 183 19.39 2.11 -27.15
N ALA A 184 19.27 0.79 -27.35
CA ALA A 184 17.99 0.10 -27.47
C ALA A 184 17.13 0.21 -26.19
N ARG A 185 17.76 0.13 -25.01
CA ARG A 185 17.09 0.36 -23.71
C ARG A 185 16.54 1.78 -23.60
N THR A 186 17.35 2.77 -23.96
CA THR A 186 16.99 4.19 -23.88
C THR A 186 15.84 4.53 -24.83
N ALA A 187 15.88 3.99 -26.06
CA ALA A 187 14.78 4.12 -27.02
C ALA A 187 13.48 3.48 -26.50
N SER A 188 13.56 2.32 -25.85
CA SER A 188 12.39 1.65 -25.27
C SER A 188 11.78 2.43 -24.10
N LEU A 189 12.62 3.04 -23.26
CA LEU A 189 12.17 3.94 -22.19
C LEU A 189 11.51 5.21 -22.74
N ALA A 190 12.07 5.80 -23.80
CA ALA A 190 11.47 6.96 -24.47
C ALA A 190 10.07 6.63 -25.02
N ARG A 191 9.92 5.49 -25.70
CA ARG A 191 8.62 5.01 -26.20
C ARG A 191 7.59 4.82 -25.07
N ALA A 192 8.00 4.24 -23.95
CA ALA A 192 7.12 4.04 -22.80
C ALA A 192 6.68 5.37 -22.17
N ARG A 193 7.60 6.35 -22.04
CA ARG A 193 7.27 7.68 -21.52
C ARG A 193 6.28 8.43 -22.41
N ASN A 194 6.46 8.36 -23.72
CA ASN A 194 5.55 9.01 -24.66
C ASN A 194 4.13 8.42 -24.55
N ARG A 195 4.00 7.09 -24.46
CA ARG A 195 2.70 6.44 -24.26
C ARG A 195 1.98 6.91 -22.99
N VAL A 196 2.70 7.03 -21.88
CA VAL A 196 2.12 7.55 -20.62
C VAL A 196 1.73 9.02 -20.74
N ALA A 197 2.51 9.83 -21.47
CA ALA A 197 2.17 11.22 -21.72
C ALA A 197 0.88 11.34 -22.56
N ASP A 198 0.74 10.51 -23.59
CA ASP A 198 -0.46 10.46 -24.43
C ASP A 198 -1.71 10.03 -23.64
N GLU A 199 -1.58 8.99 -22.81
CA GLU A 199 -2.66 8.54 -21.92
C GLU A 199 -3.08 9.63 -20.92
N ARG A 200 -2.13 10.41 -20.38
CA ARG A 200 -2.42 11.54 -19.49
C ARG A 200 -3.15 12.68 -20.20
N LEU A 201 -2.80 12.96 -21.46
CA LEU A 201 -3.50 13.96 -22.27
C LEU A 201 -4.93 13.52 -22.58
N ALA A 202 -5.14 12.24 -22.89
CA ALA A 202 -6.46 11.66 -23.12
C ALA A 202 -7.35 11.72 -21.86
N ALA A 203 -6.79 11.38 -20.69
CA ALA A 203 -7.52 11.41 -19.41
C ALA A 203 -7.87 12.83 -18.94
N ARG A 204 -7.03 13.84 -19.23
CA ARG A 204 -7.36 15.25 -18.93
C ARG A 204 -8.52 15.78 -19.78
N ARG A 205 -8.69 15.28 -21.01
CA ARG A 205 -9.75 15.73 -21.92
C ARG A 205 -11.17 15.35 -21.43
N THR A 206 -11.29 14.36 -20.56
CA THR A 206 -12.58 13.89 -20.01
C THR A 206 -12.88 14.42 -18.61
N GLN A 207 -12.13 15.39 -18.10
CA GLN A 207 -12.46 16.01 -16.82
C GLN A 207 -13.70 16.90 -17.02
N VAL A 208 -14.86 16.37 -16.64
CA VAL A 208 -16.14 17.09 -16.61
C VAL A 208 -15.98 18.30 -15.69
N LEU A 209 -16.08 19.51 -16.25
CA LEU A 209 -16.22 20.74 -15.49
C LEU A 209 -17.43 20.58 -14.56
N SER A 210 -17.19 20.61 -13.24
CA SER A 210 -18.26 20.54 -12.26
C SER A 210 -19.17 21.78 -12.42
N PRO A 211 -20.51 21.66 -12.41
CA PRO A 211 -21.45 22.77 -12.64
C PRO A 211 -21.46 23.93 -11.62
N VAL A 212 -20.46 24.07 -10.76
CA VAL A 212 -20.42 25.11 -9.71
C VAL A 212 -19.81 26.44 -10.20
N GLU A 213 -19.16 26.47 -11.37
CA GLU A 213 -18.48 27.66 -11.87
C GLU A 213 -19.33 28.53 -12.84
N ILE A 214 -20.57 28.11 -13.16
CA ILE A 214 -21.46 28.85 -14.08
C ILE A 214 -22.36 29.87 -13.32
N GLU A 215 -22.47 29.77 -11.99
CA GLU A 215 -23.32 30.69 -11.21
C GLU A 215 -22.69 32.08 -11.04
N HIS A 216 -21.36 32.21 -11.08
CA HIS A 216 -20.69 33.48 -10.76
C HIS A 216 -20.60 34.48 -11.91
N THR A 217 -20.78 34.05 -13.16
CA THR A 217 -20.71 34.94 -14.35
C THR A 217 -22.06 35.49 -14.79
N ARG A 218 -23.18 35.04 -14.19
CA ARG A 218 -24.52 35.60 -14.45
C ARG A 218 -24.93 36.73 -13.49
N GLY A 219 -24.15 37.00 -12.44
CA GLY A 219 -24.49 38.01 -11.42
C GLY A 219 -23.98 39.44 -11.69
N THR A 220 -23.28 39.70 -12.79
CA THR A 220 -22.59 41.00 -13.02
C THR A 220 -23.10 41.79 -14.24
N THR A 221 -24.27 41.45 -14.80
CA THR A 221 -24.85 42.17 -15.96
C THR A 221 -26.23 42.78 -15.71
N ASP A 222 -26.65 42.94 -14.46
CA ASP A 222 -27.81 43.78 -14.11
C ASP A 222 -27.42 44.75 -12.97
N SER A 223 -26.83 45.89 -13.34
CA SER A 223 -26.84 47.15 -12.59
C SER A 223 -26.46 48.29 -13.53
#